data_AF-A0A2G5MX57-F1
#
_entry.id   AF-A0A2G5MX57-F1
#
_cell.length_a   1.000
_cell.length_b   1.000
_cell.length_c   1.000
_cell.angle_alpha   90.00
_cell.angle_beta   90.00
_cell.angle_gamma   90.00
#
_symmetry.space_group_name_H-M   'P 1'
#
loop_
_entity.id
_entity.type
_entity.pdbx_description
1 polymer ?
#
loop_
_entity_poly.entity_id
_entity_poly.type
_entity_poly.pdbx_seq_one_letter_code
_entity_poly.pdbx_strand_id
1 'polypeptide(L)'
;MRKSLLVLLLWVPFAAALVPQPGPRLDLPTQQAIQRFLLHNRILDTPRDLDTAPYIVAAEAGRVLGTQGERVHARGDLDPAQPSYGIFRRGKVYTDPQTQELLGINADDIGTARFVMAGDLSTLAVQRATQEVRPGDRLLRAQLPTALEPQKSAPFIEGKIIDIPRGVTQIGVLDAVTLNKGRRDGMVEGQLLAVIKTGATVRDPLTGAPTKLPDERAGTLLVFRTYEKLSYGLVLNASRPLAVMDRFETAEQTQ
;
A
#
# COMPACT_ATOMS: atom_id res chain seq x y z
N MET A 1 45.92 -60.71 31.82
CA MET A 1 44.59 -60.78 31.18
C MET A 1 44.31 -59.44 30.51
N ARG A 2 44.34 -59.40 29.17
CA ARG A 2 44.13 -58.18 28.36
C ARG A 2 42.63 -57.89 28.27
N LYS A 3 42.20 -56.64 28.50
CA LYS A 3 40.88 -56.15 28.10
C LYS A 3 41.09 -54.95 27.18
N SER A 4 40.92 -55.18 25.88
CA SER A 4 40.85 -54.12 24.87
C SER A 4 39.44 -53.52 24.91
N LEU A 5 39.35 -52.20 25.05
CA LEU A 5 38.11 -51.44 24.87
C LEU A 5 38.15 -50.79 23.48
N LEU A 6 37.20 -51.18 22.63
CA LEU A 6 37.10 -50.75 21.23
C LEU A 6 36.07 -49.61 21.20
N VAL A 7 36.50 -48.38 20.94
CA VAL A 7 35.62 -47.21 20.80
C VAL A 7 35.23 -47.07 19.34
N LEU A 8 33.95 -47.29 19.04
CA LEU A 8 33.36 -47.09 17.72
C LEU A 8 32.87 -45.63 17.61
N LEU A 9 33.56 -44.80 16.84
CA LEU A 9 33.11 -43.43 16.53
C LEU A 9 32.08 -43.49 15.39
N LEU A 10 30.81 -43.28 15.74
CA LEU A 10 29.72 -43.12 14.78
C LEU A 10 29.81 -41.71 14.17
N TRP A 11 30.11 -41.61 12.88
CA TRP A 11 29.96 -40.37 12.10
C TRP A 11 28.49 -40.21 11.69
N VAL A 12 27.81 -39.20 12.23
CA VAL A 12 26.50 -38.78 11.73
C VAL A 12 26.73 -37.69 10.69
N PRO A 13 26.27 -37.84 9.43
CA PRO A 13 26.38 -36.76 8.46
C PRO A 13 25.45 -35.62 8.88
N PHE A 14 26.03 -34.45 9.13
CA PHE A 14 25.28 -33.20 9.25
C PHE A 14 24.69 -32.90 7.87
N ALA A 15 23.41 -33.22 7.68
CA ALA A 15 22.62 -32.65 6.60
C ALA A 15 22.48 -31.15 6.90
N ALA A 16 23.32 -30.33 6.27
CA ALA A 16 23.13 -28.89 6.27
C ALA A 16 21.81 -28.59 5.55
N ALA A 17 20.75 -28.36 6.34
CA ALA A 17 19.52 -27.78 5.81
C ALA A 17 19.91 -26.46 5.15
N LEU A 18 19.71 -26.34 3.84
CA LEU A 18 19.81 -25.07 3.13
C LEU A 18 18.75 -24.15 3.73
N VAL A 19 19.16 -23.30 4.67
CA VAL A 19 18.37 -22.14 5.07
C VAL A 19 18.19 -21.31 3.79
N PRO A 20 16.96 -21.11 3.28
CA PRO A 20 16.75 -20.28 2.12
C PRO A 20 17.29 -18.89 2.44
N GLN A 21 18.21 -18.41 1.59
CA GLN A 21 18.72 -17.04 1.71
C GLN A 21 17.52 -16.09 1.59
N PRO A 22 17.32 -15.16 2.54
CA PRO A 22 16.28 -14.15 2.37
C PRO A 22 16.56 -13.44 1.04
N GLY A 23 15.53 -13.35 0.20
CA GLY A 23 15.63 -12.65 -1.08
C GLY A 23 16.19 -11.23 -0.91
N PRO A 24 16.65 -10.59 -1.99
CA PRO A 24 17.28 -9.28 -1.92
C PRO A 24 16.40 -8.31 -1.10
N ARG A 25 16.92 -7.85 0.04
CA ARG A 25 16.24 -6.86 0.87
C ARG A 25 16.15 -5.57 0.08
N LEU A 26 14.97 -4.96 0.03
CA LEU A 26 14.80 -3.60 -0.47
C LEU A 26 15.81 -2.68 0.23
N ASP A 27 16.38 -1.72 -0.47
CA ASP A 27 17.29 -0.76 0.13
C ASP A 27 16.56 0.13 1.15
N LEU A 28 17.33 0.67 2.10
CA LEU A 28 16.76 1.44 3.22
C LEU A 28 15.89 2.63 2.76
N PRO A 29 16.27 3.43 1.74
CA PRO A 29 15.41 4.50 1.21
C PRO A 29 14.05 4.00 0.74
N THR A 30 14.01 2.91 -0.03
CA THR A 30 12.77 2.28 -0.51
C THR A 30 11.88 1.82 0.62
N GLN A 31 12.47 1.12 1.62
CA GLN A 31 11.71 0.68 2.79
C GLN A 31 11.10 1.85 3.56
N GLN A 32 11.86 2.93 3.77
CA GLN A 32 11.39 4.12 4.47
C GLN A 32 10.28 4.85 3.69
N ALA A 33 10.40 4.93 2.37
CA ALA A 33 9.37 5.53 1.51
C ALA A 33 8.04 4.75 1.62
N ILE A 34 8.10 3.42 1.52
CA ILE A 34 6.94 2.54 1.68
C ILE A 34 6.32 2.69 3.07
N GLN A 35 7.13 2.62 4.14
CA GLN A 35 6.65 2.74 5.51
C GLN A 35 5.94 4.08 5.74
N ARG A 36 6.54 5.20 5.35
CA ARG A 36 5.94 6.53 5.48
C ARG A 36 4.63 6.64 4.71
N PHE A 37 4.56 6.05 3.52
CA PHE A 37 3.35 6.08 2.72
C PHE A 37 2.21 5.28 3.38
N LEU A 38 2.50 4.07 3.86
CA LEU A 38 1.52 3.19 4.51
C LEU A 38 0.99 3.74 5.85
N LEU A 39 1.75 4.62 6.52
CA LEU A 39 1.28 5.27 7.75
C LEU A 39 0.07 6.18 7.51
N HIS A 40 -0.03 6.78 6.32
CA HIS A 40 -1.02 7.83 6.04
C HIS A 40 -2.05 7.44 4.99
N ASN A 41 -1.87 6.32 4.30
CA ASN A 41 -2.71 5.91 3.19
C ASN A 41 -3.23 4.49 3.41
N ARG A 42 -4.56 4.36 3.37
CA ARG A 42 -5.24 3.07 3.45
C ARG A 42 -6.39 3.09 2.45
N ILE A 43 -6.45 2.07 1.59
CA ILE A 43 -7.61 1.84 0.74
C ILE A 43 -8.59 0.91 1.43
N LEU A 44 -9.86 1.17 1.17
CA LEU A 44 -10.96 0.27 1.46
C LEU A 44 -11.61 -0.15 0.14
N ASP A 45 -11.88 -1.45 0.02
CA ASP A 45 -12.42 -2.04 -1.21
C ASP A 45 -13.86 -1.56 -1.47
N THR A 46 -14.63 -1.31 -0.41
CA THR A 46 -16.01 -0.83 -0.54
C THR A 46 -16.30 0.40 0.33
N PRO A 47 -17.25 1.27 -0.08
CA PRO A 47 -17.72 2.37 0.76
C PRO A 47 -18.34 1.89 2.07
N ARG A 48 -18.97 0.70 2.00
CA ARG A 48 -19.68 0.08 3.11
C ARG A 48 -18.77 -0.21 4.29
N ASP A 49 -17.50 -0.53 4.03
CA ASP A 49 -16.50 -0.81 5.08
C ASP A 49 -16.30 0.39 6.02
N LEU A 50 -16.36 1.62 5.50
CA LEU A 50 -16.39 2.85 6.32
C LEU A 50 -17.76 3.10 6.94
N ASP A 51 -18.84 2.86 6.19
CA ASP A 51 -20.19 3.21 6.63
C ASP A 51 -20.62 2.42 7.88
N THR A 52 -20.19 1.17 7.98
CA THR A 52 -20.48 0.30 9.13
C THR A 52 -19.43 0.38 10.24
N ALA A 53 -18.31 1.05 10.01
CA ALA A 53 -17.26 1.19 11.02
C ALA A 53 -17.76 2.02 12.22
N PRO A 54 -17.28 1.72 13.44
CA PRO A 54 -17.50 2.58 14.60
C PRO A 54 -17.04 4.01 14.29
N TYR A 55 -17.66 5.00 14.93
CA TYR A 55 -17.43 6.40 14.58
C TYR A 55 -17.38 7.31 15.80
N ILE A 56 -16.66 8.42 15.67
CA ILE A 56 -16.58 9.47 16.68
C ILE A 56 -17.92 10.22 16.72
N VAL A 57 -18.51 10.29 17.91
CA VAL A 57 -19.72 11.06 18.18
C VAL A 57 -19.38 12.45 18.66
N ALA A 58 -18.41 12.57 19.57
CA ALA A 58 -18.01 13.85 20.14
C ALA A 58 -16.57 13.83 20.65
N ALA A 59 -15.98 15.03 20.72
CA ALA A 59 -14.77 15.32 21.48
C ALA A 59 -15.14 16.00 22.80
N GLU A 60 -14.47 15.65 23.90
CA GLU A 60 -14.82 16.16 25.24
C GLU A 60 -14.72 17.69 25.35
N ALA A 61 -13.74 18.30 24.68
CA ALA A 61 -13.56 19.76 24.62
C ALA A 61 -14.29 20.44 23.43
N GLY A 62 -15.19 19.74 22.74
CA GLY A 62 -15.89 20.23 21.53
C GLY A 62 -15.04 20.27 20.25
N ARG A 63 -13.71 20.24 20.36
CA ARG A 63 -12.73 20.06 19.27
C ARG A 63 -11.47 19.39 19.81
N VAL A 64 -10.88 18.47 19.05
CA VAL A 64 -9.61 17.82 19.38
C VAL A 64 -8.58 18.21 18.32
N LEU A 65 -7.64 19.06 18.72
CA LEU A 65 -6.58 19.60 17.84
C LEU A 65 -5.27 18.81 17.95
N GLY A 66 -5.35 17.54 18.33
CA GLY A 66 -4.19 16.66 18.35
C GLY A 66 -3.29 16.79 19.56
N THR A 67 -3.82 17.26 20.69
CA THR A 67 -3.08 17.20 21.95
C THR A 67 -3.16 15.78 22.52
N GLN A 68 -2.02 15.18 22.82
CA GLN A 68 -1.97 13.85 23.43
C GLN A 68 -2.81 13.82 24.71
N GLY A 69 -3.70 12.84 24.82
CA GLY A 69 -4.50 12.60 26.03
C GLY A 69 -5.91 13.20 26.01
N GLU A 70 -6.29 13.97 24.99
CA GLU A 70 -7.69 14.40 24.83
C GLU A 70 -8.60 13.20 24.57
N ARG A 71 -9.81 13.23 25.15
CA ARG A 71 -10.77 12.13 25.06
C ARG A 71 -11.79 12.37 23.98
N VAL A 72 -12.12 11.30 23.27
CA VAL A 72 -13.19 11.24 22.29
C VAL A 72 -14.16 10.14 22.66
N HIS A 73 -15.43 10.35 22.32
CA HIS A 73 -16.51 9.41 22.54
C HIS A 73 -16.94 8.82 21.21
N ALA A 74 -17.02 7.50 21.13
CA ALA A 74 -17.35 6.78 19.91
C ALA A 74 -18.51 5.81 20.11
N ARG A 75 -19.20 5.52 19.00
CA ARG A 75 -20.30 4.57 18.94
C ARG A 75 -19.98 3.46 17.95
N GLY A 76 -20.39 2.25 18.29
CA GLY A 76 -20.22 1.05 17.48
C GLY A 76 -19.56 -0.07 18.28
N ASP A 77 -19.30 -1.19 17.61
CA ASP A 77 -18.65 -2.36 18.20
C ASP A 77 -17.13 -2.15 18.24
N LEU A 78 -16.63 -1.70 19.39
CA LEU A 78 -15.21 -1.54 19.67
C LEU A 78 -14.77 -2.64 20.63
N ASP A 79 -13.85 -3.47 20.17
CA ASP A 79 -13.19 -4.50 20.97
C ASP A 79 -12.29 -3.84 22.04
N PRO A 80 -12.57 -4.02 23.34
CA PRO A 80 -11.74 -3.52 24.43
C PRO A 80 -10.35 -4.17 24.50
N ALA A 81 -10.18 -5.38 23.94
CA ALA A 81 -8.89 -6.07 23.88
C ALA A 81 -7.97 -5.44 22.82
N GLN A 82 -8.50 -4.61 21.92
CA GLN A 82 -7.72 -3.92 20.92
C GLN A 82 -7.01 -2.70 21.52
N PRO A 83 -5.67 -2.65 21.49
CA PRO A 83 -4.92 -1.61 22.18
C PRO A 83 -5.00 -0.23 21.50
N SER A 84 -5.27 -0.19 20.20
CA SER A 84 -5.32 1.07 19.44
C SER A 84 -6.18 0.94 18.19
N TYR A 85 -6.85 2.03 17.84
CA TYR A 85 -7.64 2.21 16.63
C TYR A 85 -7.04 3.37 15.82
N GLY A 86 -7.04 3.23 14.50
CA GLY A 86 -6.81 4.36 13.61
C GLY A 86 -8.09 5.16 13.42
N ILE A 87 -7.98 6.48 13.40
CA ILE A 87 -9.05 7.41 13.09
C ILE A 87 -8.91 7.80 11.63
N PHE A 88 -9.95 7.58 10.84
CA PHE A 88 -9.95 7.78 9.41
C PHE A 88 -11.15 8.61 8.96
N ARG A 89 -10.94 9.39 7.90
CA ARG A 89 -12.01 10.09 7.20
C ARG A 89 -12.13 9.57 5.78
N ARG A 90 -13.35 9.58 5.25
CA ARG A 90 -13.56 9.25 3.83
C ARG A 90 -12.84 10.30 2.98
N GLY A 91 -11.88 9.83 2.19
CA GLY A 91 -11.12 10.62 1.23
C GLY A 91 -11.55 10.36 -0.20
N LYS A 92 -10.57 10.37 -1.12
CA LYS A 92 -10.77 10.24 -2.56
C LYS A 92 -11.35 8.88 -2.96
N VAL A 93 -12.29 8.91 -3.91
CA VAL A 93 -12.83 7.71 -4.57
C VAL A 93 -11.97 7.39 -5.80
N TYR A 94 -11.50 6.16 -5.91
CA TYR A 94 -10.76 5.67 -7.07
C TYR A 94 -11.70 4.92 -8.01
N THR A 95 -11.70 5.35 -9.27
CA THR A 95 -12.53 4.79 -10.32
C THR A 95 -11.63 4.41 -11.50
N ASP A 96 -11.93 3.29 -12.16
CA ASP A 96 -11.21 2.90 -13.36
C ASP A 96 -11.51 3.89 -14.50
N PRO A 97 -10.48 4.48 -15.13
CA PRO A 97 -10.70 5.51 -16.15
C PRO A 97 -11.33 4.95 -17.45
N GLN A 98 -11.24 3.64 -17.70
CA GLN A 98 -11.80 3.00 -18.88
C GLN A 98 -13.19 2.44 -18.62
N THR A 99 -13.39 1.72 -17.51
CA THR A 99 -14.65 1.02 -17.23
C THR A 99 -15.61 1.82 -16.35
N GLN A 100 -15.15 2.91 -15.74
CA GLN A 100 -15.89 3.67 -14.72
C GLN A 100 -16.26 2.84 -13.48
N GLU A 101 -15.60 1.69 -13.27
CA GLU A 101 -15.83 0.85 -12.11
C GLU A 101 -15.22 1.47 -10.85
N LEU A 102 -15.94 1.44 -9.73
CA LEU A 102 -15.38 1.73 -8.41
C LEU A 102 -14.29 0.72 -8.03
N LEU A 103 -13.07 1.20 -7.86
CA LEU A 103 -11.90 0.42 -7.48
C LEU A 103 -11.64 0.43 -5.98
N GLY A 104 -11.96 1.52 -5.31
CA GLY A 104 -11.77 1.65 -3.86
C GLY A 104 -11.86 3.09 -3.39
N ILE A 105 -11.73 3.28 -2.08
CA ILE A 105 -11.82 4.60 -1.44
C ILE A 105 -10.63 4.79 -0.52
N ASN A 106 -10.00 5.97 -0.61
CA ASN A 106 -8.98 6.38 0.34
C ASN A 106 -9.62 6.64 1.71
N ALA A 107 -9.07 6.03 2.75
CA ALA A 107 -9.31 6.39 4.12
C ALA A 107 -8.16 7.31 4.56
N ASP A 108 -8.44 8.61 4.65
CA ASP A 108 -7.48 9.62 5.04
C ASP A 108 -7.14 9.46 6.52
N ASP A 109 -5.85 9.33 6.85
CA ASP A 109 -5.37 9.22 8.23
C ASP A 109 -5.58 10.54 8.99
N ILE A 110 -6.48 10.52 9.99
CA ILE A 110 -6.74 11.63 10.91
C ILE A 110 -5.92 11.45 12.20
N GLY A 111 -5.62 10.22 12.60
CA GLY A 111 -4.90 9.95 13.84
C GLY A 111 -5.01 8.53 14.36
N THR A 112 -4.63 8.35 15.62
CA THR A 112 -4.82 7.10 16.38
C THR A 112 -5.37 7.38 17.77
N ALA A 113 -6.18 6.46 18.27
CA ALA A 113 -6.75 6.53 19.61
C ALA A 113 -6.66 5.18 20.32
N ARG A 114 -6.34 5.22 21.62
CA ARG A 114 -6.32 4.06 22.49
C ARG A 114 -7.69 3.91 23.16
N PHE A 115 -8.19 2.68 23.20
CA PHE A 115 -9.38 2.35 23.96
C PHE A 115 -9.16 2.60 25.46
N VAL A 116 -10.12 3.24 26.13
CA VAL A 116 -10.01 3.54 27.58
C VAL A 116 -11.12 2.84 28.36
N MET A 117 -12.37 3.00 27.93
CA MET A 117 -13.52 2.53 28.70
C MET A 117 -14.69 2.21 27.77
N ALA A 118 -15.35 1.07 28.02
CA ALA A 118 -16.60 0.71 27.38
C ALA A 118 -17.78 1.45 28.03
N GLY A 119 -18.79 1.77 27.23
CA GLY A 119 -20.05 2.39 27.66
C GLY A 119 -20.98 2.59 26.46
N ASP A 120 -22.16 3.19 26.67
CA ASP A 120 -23.10 3.55 25.59
C ASP A 120 -22.43 4.35 24.47
N LEU A 121 -21.50 5.21 24.89
CA LEU A 121 -20.42 5.72 24.07
C LEU A 121 -19.09 5.24 24.68
N SER A 122 -18.34 4.45 23.92
CA SER A 122 -17.00 4.06 24.31
C SER A 122 -16.10 5.29 24.34
N THR A 123 -15.23 5.37 25.34
CA THR A 123 -14.27 6.46 25.48
C THR A 123 -12.90 6.02 25.00
N LEU A 124 -12.29 6.83 24.14
CA LEU A 124 -10.94 6.64 23.65
C LEU A 124 -10.08 7.86 23.98
N ALA A 125 -8.79 7.64 24.18
CA ALA A 125 -7.80 8.70 24.34
C ALA A 125 -7.01 8.85 23.05
N VAL A 126 -6.99 10.04 22.47
CA VAL A 126 -6.24 10.32 21.24
C VAL A 126 -4.74 10.28 21.56
N GLN A 127 -4.01 9.48 20.78
CA GLN A 127 -2.57 9.29 20.90
C GLN A 127 -1.79 10.15 19.91
N ARG A 128 -2.34 10.30 18.69
CA ARG A 128 -1.77 11.07 17.60
C ARG A 128 -2.92 11.64 16.79
N ALA A 129 -2.78 12.89 16.33
CA ALA A 129 -3.64 13.41 15.28
C ALA A 129 -2.80 14.15 14.25
N THR A 130 -3.08 13.91 12.97
CA THR A 130 -2.53 14.63 11.82
C THR A 130 -3.46 15.74 11.37
N GLN A 131 -4.75 15.63 11.71
CA GLN A 131 -5.79 16.61 11.47
C GLN A 131 -6.73 16.67 12.68
N GLU A 132 -7.57 17.70 12.72
CA GLU A 132 -8.63 17.80 13.72
C GLU A 132 -9.58 16.58 13.65
N VAL A 133 -9.78 15.93 14.80
CA VAL A 133 -10.74 14.83 14.95
C VAL A 133 -12.14 15.42 15.09
N ARG A 134 -13.08 14.96 14.26
CA ARG A 134 -14.43 15.51 14.14
C ARG A 134 -15.49 14.43 14.34
N PRO A 135 -16.71 14.80 14.78
CA PRO A 135 -17.85 13.91 14.70
C PRO A 135 -18.04 13.34 13.29
N GLY A 136 -18.24 12.03 13.20
CA GLY A 136 -18.36 11.30 11.94
C GLY A 136 -17.07 10.66 11.42
N ASP A 137 -15.90 11.01 11.98
CA ASP A 137 -14.66 10.29 11.70
C ASP A 137 -14.79 8.81 12.13
N ARG A 138 -14.23 7.89 11.35
CA ARG A 138 -14.39 6.45 11.50
C ARG A 138 -13.21 5.82 12.21
N LEU A 139 -13.48 4.83 13.06
CA LEU A 139 -12.48 4.06 13.77
C LEU A 139 -12.28 2.73 13.04
N LEU A 140 -11.06 2.49 12.59
CA LEU A 140 -10.67 1.23 11.99
C LEU A 140 -9.61 0.55 12.84
N ARG A 141 -9.69 -0.78 12.91
CA ARG A 141 -8.66 -1.59 13.55
C ARG A 141 -7.31 -1.36 12.87
N ALA A 142 -6.25 -1.29 13.66
CA ALA A 142 -4.90 -1.27 13.14
C ALA A 142 -4.66 -2.57 12.33
N GLN A 143 -4.19 -2.43 11.09
CA GLN A 143 -3.90 -3.57 10.23
C GLN A 143 -2.41 -3.86 10.35
N LEU A 144 -2.06 -5.06 10.80
CA LEU A 144 -0.67 -5.47 10.91
C LEU A 144 -0.05 -5.53 9.50
N PRO A 145 1.18 -5.04 9.30
CA PRO A 145 1.91 -5.25 8.06
C PRO A 145 2.00 -6.76 7.79
N THR A 146 1.54 -7.18 6.62
CA THR A 146 1.80 -8.55 6.14
C THR A 146 3.20 -8.57 5.56
N ALA A 147 3.96 -9.63 5.83
CA ALA A 147 5.29 -9.78 5.24
C ALA A 147 5.17 -9.86 3.71
N LEU A 148 6.04 -9.12 3.01
CA LEU A 148 6.19 -9.22 1.56
C LEU A 148 6.85 -10.57 1.25
N GLU A 149 6.07 -11.56 0.83
CA GLU A 149 6.64 -12.83 0.35
C GLU A 149 6.89 -12.73 -1.17
N PRO A 150 8.13 -12.94 -1.64
CA PRO A 150 8.42 -12.92 -3.06
C PRO A 150 7.78 -14.14 -3.74
N GLN A 151 6.77 -13.90 -4.57
CA GLN A 151 6.10 -14.96 -5.33
C GLN A 151 6.81 -15.20 -6.68
N LYS A 152 6.95 -16.48 -7.04
CA LYS A 152 7.91 -16.99 -8.05
C LYS A 152 7.49 -16.81 -9.52
N SER A 153 6.26 -16.34 -9.79
CA SER A 153 5.81 -15.97 -11.14
C SER A 153 4.53 -15.17 -11.02
N ALA A 154 4.55 -13.93 -11.53
CA ALA A 154 3.35 -13.11 -11.65
C ALA A 154 2.81 -13.22 -13.08
N PRO A 155 1.48 -13.27 -13.27
CA PRO A 155 0.90 -13.24 -14.60
C PRO A 155 1.27 -11.94 -15.34
N PHE A 156 1.15 -11.95 -16.66
CA PHE A 156 1.24 -10.71 -17.43
C PHE A 156 0.03 -9.84 -17.11
N ILE A 157 0.27 -8.64 -16.60
CA ILE A 157 -0.74 -7.66 -16.21
C ILE A 157 -0.42 -6.35 -16.92
N GLU A 158 -1.44 -5.74 -17.52
CA GLU A 158 -1.38 -4.40 -18.11
C GLU A 158 -2.39 -3.50 -17.39
N GLY A 159 -2.03 -2.24 -17.16
CA GLY A 159 -2.91 -1.26 -16.54
C GLY A 159 -2.40 0.17 -16.66
N LYS A 160 -2.94 1.06 -15.84
CA LYS A 160 -2.64 2.50 -15.83
C LYS A 160 -2.37 3.00 -14.43
N ILE A 161 -1.44 3.95 -14.33
CA ILE A 161 -1.30 4.78 -13.13
C ILE A 161 -2.50 5.72 -13.07
N ILE A 162 -3.29 5.66 -12.01
CA ILE A 162 -4.53 6.45 -11.89
C ILE A 162 -4.45 7.60 -10.91
N ASP A 163 -3.46 7.58 -10.01
CA ASP A 163 -3.30 8.69 -9.06
C ASP A 163 -1.92 8.74 -8.42
N ILE A 164 -1.64 9.91 -7.84
CA ILE A 164 -0.50 10.17 -6.97
C ILE A 164 -1.06 10.78 -5.68
N PRO A 165 -1.16 10.02 -4.58
CA PRO A 165 -1.89 10.48 -3.39
C PRO A 165 -1.35 11.77 -2.75
N ARG A 166 -0.09 12.14 -3.01
CA ARG A 166 0.50 13.42 -2.56
C ARG A 166 0.12 14.64 -3.42
N GLY A 167 -0.65 14.45 -4.50
CA GLY A 167 -1.16 15.55 -5.32
C GLY A 167 -0.12 16.30 -6.13
N VAL A 168 1.04 15.70 -6.40
CA VAL A 168 2.08 16.30 -7.27
C VAL A 168 1.71 16.13 -8.74
N THR A 169 2.08 17.10 -9.58
CA THR A 169 1.79 17.08 -11.03
C THR A 169 2.74 16.16 -11.82
N GLN A 170 3.84 15.72 -11.21
CA GLN A 170 4.85 14.86 -11.83
C GLN A 170 5.21 13.72 -10.87
N ILE A 171 5.42 12.53 -11.42
CA ILE A 171 5.82 11.34 -10.66
C ILE A 171 7.34 11.23 -10.68
N GLY A 172 7.95 11.35 -9.51
CA GLY A 172 9.38 11.20 -9.27
C GLY A 172 9.77 9.82 -8.74
N VAL A 173 11.07 9.60 -8.60
CA VAL A 173 11.62 8.41 -7.95
C VAL A 173 11.27 8.41 -6.46
N LEU A 174 10.93 7.24 -5.92
CA LEU A 174 10.37 7.02 -4.58
C LEU A 174 8.98 7.64 -4.34
N ASP A 175 8.30 8.10 -5.38
CA ASP A 175 6.88 8.42 -5.27
C ASP A 175 6.03 7.15 -5.26
N ALA A 176 5.04 7.14 -4.38
CA ALA A 176 4.00 6.14 -4.37
C ALA A 176 2.87 6.55 -5.34
N VAL A 177 2.42 5.58 -6.14
CA VAL A 177 1.41 5.73 -7.17
C VAL A 177 0.29 4.71 -6.94
N THR A 178 -0.91 5.06 -7.37
CA THR A 178 -2.07 4.16 -7.36
C THR A 178 -2.26 3.54 -8.74
N LEU A 179 -2.43 2.22 -8.80
CA LEU A 179 -2.55 1.43 -10.01
C LEU A 179 -3.96 0.83 -10.10
N ASN A 180 -4.58 0.83 -11.28
CA ASN A 180 -5.94 0.30 -11.48
C ASN A 180 -6.05 -1.24 -11.54
N LYS A 181 -5.08 -1.95 -10.96
CA LYS A 181 -5.03 -3.42 -10.93
C LYS A 181 -4.74 -3.90 -9.53
N GLY A 182 -5.52 -4.88 -9.06
CA GLY A 182 -5.42 -5.43 -7.71
C GLY A 182 -5.24 -6.95 -7.70
N ARG A 183 -5.49 -7.57 -6.55
CA ARG A 183 -5.39 -9.01 -6.35
C ARG A 183 -6.29 -9.79 -7.31
N ARG A 184 -7.47 -9.26 -7.64
CA ARG A 184 -8.39 -9.88 -8.60
C ARG A 184 -7.78 -10.03 -9.99
N ASP A 185 -6.86 -9.14 -10.34
CA ASP A 185 -6.15 -9.11 -11.63
C ASP A 185 -4.85 -9.93 -11.56
N GLY A 186 -4.54 -10.56 -10.42
CA GLY A 186 -3.32 -11.31 -10.18
C GLY A 186 -2.13 -10.47 -9.72
N MET A 187 -2.35 -9.22 -9.31
CA MET A 187 -1.27 -8.35 -8.81
C MET A 187 -0.75 -8.87 -7.47
N VAL A 188 0.58 -8.91 -7.32
CA VAL A 188 1.26 -9.41 -6.11
C VAL A 188 2.21 -8.36 -5.54
N GLU A 189 2.29 -8.29 -4.21
CA GLU A 189 3.28 -7.45 -3.53
C GLU A 189 4.70 -7.97 -3.79
N GLY A 190 5.65 -7.08 -4.08
CA GLY A 190 7.00 -7.42 -4.55
C GLY A 190 7.15 -7.49 -6.06
N GLN A 191 6.04 -7.45 -6.84
CA GLN A 191 6.09 -7.50 -8.29
C GLN A 191 6.71 -6.23 -8.90
N LEU A 192 7.57 -6.40 -9.90
CA LEU A 192 8.13 -5.31 -10.69
C LEU A 192 7.31 -5.09 -11.96
N LEU A 193 7.01 -3.82 -12.26
CA LEU A 193 6.26 -3.41 -13.44
C LEU A 193 7.10 -2.43 -14.26
N ALA A 194 7.04 -2.51 -15.58
CA ALA A 194 7.60 -1.52 -16.48
C ALA A 194 6.55 -0.42 -16.73
N VAL A 195 6.95 0.85 -16.67
CA VAL A 195 6.09 1.97 -17.08
C VAL A 195 6.38 2.29 -18.54
N ILE A 196 5.34 2.32 -19.35
CA ILE A 196 5.40 2.55 -20.79
C ILE A 196 4.74 3.89 -21.10
N LYS A 197 5.51 4.77 -21.74
CA LYS A 197 5.02 6.05 -22.22
C LYS A 197 4.57 5.91 -23.66
N THR A 198 3.28 6.17 -23.89
CA THR A 198 2.72 6.11 -25.23
C THR A 198 3.35 7.19 -26.09
N GLY A 199 3.84 6.80 -27.27
CA GLY A 199 4.44 7.74 -28.21
C GLY A 199 3.43 8.80 -28.68
N ALA A 200 3.87 10.05 -28.73
CA ALA A 200 3.04 11.15 -29.22
C ALA A 200 2.67 10.94 -30.70
N THR A 201 1.49 11.42 -31.09
CA THR A 201 1.15 11.52 -32.51
C THR A 201 1.67 12.85 -33.04
N VAL A 202 2.66 12.78 -33.92
CA VAL A 202 3.27 13.95 -34.56
C VAL A 202 2.78 14.05 -35.99
N ARG A 203 2.73 15.27 -36.52
CA ARG A 203 2.46 15.46 -37.94
C ARG A 203 3.76 15.30 -38.71
N ASP A 204 3.80 14.38 -39.65
CA ASP A 204 4.93 14.23 -40.56
C ASP A 204 5.09 15.53 -41.38
N PRO A 205 6.26 16.20 -41.32
CA PRO A 205 6.47 17.47 -42.01
C PRO A 205 6.48 17.35 -43.54
N LEU A 206 6.76 16.15 -44.08
CA LEU A 206 6.83 15.91 -45.52
C LEU A 206 5.50 15.42 -46.09
N THR A 207 4.85 14.47 -45.41
CA THR A 207 3.59 13.88 -45.90
C THR A 207 2.34 14.53 -45.33
N GLY A 208 2.47 15.29 -44.23
CA GLY A 208 1.37 15.91 -43.51
C GLY A 208 0.50 14.93 -42.71
N ALA A 209 0.81 13.63 -42.75
CA ALA A 209 0.05 12.57 -42.09
C ALA A 209 0.30 12.53 -40.57
N PRO A 210 -0.70 12.15 -39.75
CA PRO A 210 -0.47 11.87 -38.34
C PRO A 210 0.31 10.55 -38.17
N THR A 211 1.51 10.65 -37.65
CA THR A 211 2.42 9.52 -37.39
C THR A 211 2.57 9.31 -35.90
N LYS A 212 2.26 8.10 -35.42
CA LYS A 212 2.45 7.75 -34.00
C LYS A 212 3.91 7.36 -33.76
N LEU A 213 4.55 8.04 -32.82
CA LEU A 213 5.88 7.65 -32.34
C LEU A 213 5.82 6.30 -31.61
N PRO A 214 6.92 5.51 -31.58
CA PRO A 214 6.95 4.27 -30.83
C PRO A 214 6.72 4.51 -29.34
N ASP A 215 6.13 3.52 -28.68
CA ASP A 215 6.01 3.50 -27.24
C ASP A 215 7.39 3.23 -26.61
N GLU A 216 7.69 3.90 -25.50
CA GLU A 216 9.01 3.85 -24.87
C GLU A 216 8.90 3.44 -23.40
N ARG A 217 9.87 2.65 -22.93
CA ARG A 217 9.99 2.35 -21.51
C ARG A 217 10.50 3.59 -20.76
N ALA A 218 9.69 4.05 -19.82
CA ALA A 218 9.90 5.29 -19.08
C ALA A 218 10.30 5.09 -17.61
N GLY A 219 10.13 3.89 -17.05
CA GLY A 219 10.54 3.59 -15.67
C GLY A 219 10.19 2.18 -15.19
N THR A 220 10.39 1.97 -13.89
CA THR A 220 10.05 0.72 -13.19
C THR A 220 9.33 1.02 -11.87
N LEU A 221 8.25 0.28 -11.60
CA LEU A 221 7.51 0.31 -10.33
C LEU A 221 7.74 -0.97 -9.54
N LEU A 222 7.72 -0.86 -8.21
CA LEU A 222 7.60 -1.96 -7.26
C LEU A 222 6.22 -1.92 -6.61
N VAL A 223 5.42 -2.96 -6.80
CA VAL A 223 4.16 -3.11 -6.08
C VAL A 223 4.48 -3.44 -4.63
N PHE A 224 3.97 -2.68 -3.67
CA PHE A 224 4.24 -2.92 -2.24
C PHE A 224 2.98 -3.13 -1.40
N ARG A 225 1.80 -2.86 -1.98
CA ARG A 225 0.52 -3.13 -1.33
C ARG A 225 -0.54 -3.45 -2.35
N THR A 226 -1.28 -4.54 -2.15
CA THR A 226 -2.38 -4.92 -3.04
C THR A 226 -3.72 -4.90 -2.31
N TYR A 227 -4.74 -4.41 -3.00
CA TYR A 227 -6.15 -4.44 -2.58
C TYR A 227 -6.93 -5.28 -3.58
N GLU A 228 -8.25 -5.38 -3.43
CA GLU A 228 -9.03 -6.25 -4.31
C GLU A 228 -8.95 -5.82 -5.78
N LYS A 229 -9.15 -4.52 -6.05
CA LYS A 229 -9.27 -3.99 -7.42
C LYS A 229 -8.20 -2.98 -7.82
N LEU A 230 -7.36 -2.55 -6.88
CA LEU A 230 -6.26 -1.62 -7.12
C LEU A 230 -5.03 -2.03 -6.32
N SER A 231 -3.91 -1.39 -6.59
CA SER A 231 -2.68 -1.56 -5.81
C SER A 231 -1.91 -0.25 -5.67
N TYR A 232 -0.98 -0.24 -4.72
CA TYR A 232 0.03 0.80 -4.62
C TYR A 232 1.36 0.30 -5.16
N GLY A 233 1.98 1.13 -6.01
CA GLY A 233 3.32 0.94 -6.52
C GLY A 233 4.25 2.06 -6.05
N LEU A 234 5.54 1.76 -5.92
CA LEU A 234 6.59 2.73 -5.68
C LEU A 234 7.46 2.86 -6.93
N VAL A 235 7.74 4.08 -7.37
CA VAL A 235 8.61 4.32 -8.51
C VAL A 235 10.07 4.08 -8.10
N LEU A 236 10.70 3.05 -8.64
CA LEU A 236 12.10 2.74 -8.35
C LEU A 236 13.05 3.53 -9.24
N ASN A 237 12.68 3.73 -10.50
CA ASN A 237 13.44 4.54 -11.45
C ASN A 237 12.51 5.15 -12.49
N ALA A 238 12.98 6.25 -13.10
CA ALA A 238 12.31 6.92 -14.21
C ALA A 238 13.38 7.46 -15.17
N SER A 239 13.38 6.98 -16.42
CA SER A 239 14.22 7.51 -17.49
C SER A 239 13.57 8.71 -18.18
N ARG A 240 12.24 8.85 -18.07
CA ARG A 240 11.45 9.99 -18.56
C ARG A 240 10.46 10.43 -17.48
N PRO A 241 9.96 11.68 -17.51
CA PRO A 241 8.91 12.11 -16.60
C PRO A 241 7.69 11.21 -16.72
N LEU A 242 7.28 10.62 -15.59
CA LEU A 242 6.10 9.76 -15.49
C LEU A 242 4.87 10.61 -15.12
N ALA A 243 3.70 10.18 -15.58
CA ALA A 243 2.44 10.88 -15.38
C ALA A 243 1.29 9.93 -15.05
N VAL A 244 0.22 10.49 -14.48
CA VAL A 244 -1.08 9.81 -14.40
C VAL A 244 -1.56 9.48 -15.82
N MET A 245 -2.23 8.35 -15.99
CA MET A 245 -2.65 7.73 -17.26
C MET A 245 -1.56 7.02 -18.07
N ASP A 246 -0.28 7.13 -17.67
CA ASP A 246 0.78 6.30 -18.24
C ASP A 246 0.45 4.82 -18.01
N ARG A 247 0.78 4.00 -19.01
CA ARG A 247 0.57 2.56 -18.97
C ARG A 247 1.66 1.91 -18.13
N PHE A 248 1.31 0.82 -17.45
CA PHE A 248 2.29 -0.13 -16.96
C PHE A 248 1.99 -1.54 -17.47
N GLU A 249 3.02 -2.37 -17.49
CA GLU A 249 2.92 -3.79 -17.79
C GLU A 249 3.89 -4.62 -16.93
N THR A 250 3.65 -5.92 -16.77
CA THR A 250 4.58 -6.82 -16.05
C THR A 250 5.96 -6.73 -16.70
N ALA A 251 7.00 -6.41 -15.90
CA ALA A 251 8.35 -6.31 -16.44
C ALA A 251 8.83 -7.68 -16.93
N GLU A 252 9.25 -7.78 -18.19
CA GLU A 252 9.96 -8.96 -18.66
C GLU A 252 11.23 -9.13 -17.84
N GLN A 253 11.34 -10.27 -17.14
CA GLN A 253 12.61 -10.67 -16.54
C GLN A 253 13.52 -11.08 -17.68
N THR A 254 14.39 -10.15 -18.12
CA THR A 254 15.49 -10.52 -19.00
C THR A 254 16.34 -11.53 -18.24
N GLN A 255 16.29 -12.79 -18.69
CA GLN A 255 17.14 -13.88 -18.19
C GLN A 255 18.59 -13.66 -18.59
#